data_AF-A0A5C8ZVW0-F1
#
_entry.id   AF-A0A5C8ZVW0-F1
#
_cell.length_a   1.000
_cell.length_b   1.000
_cell.length_c   1.000
_cell.angle_alpha   90.00
_cell.angle_beta   90.00
_cell.angle_gamma   90.00
#
_symmetry.space_group_name_H-M   'P 1'
#
loop_
_entity.id
_entity.type
_entity.pdbx_description
1 polymer ?
#
loop_
_entity_poly.entity_id
_entity_poly.type
_entity_poly.pdbx_seq_one_letter_code
_entity_poly.pdbx_strand_id
1 'polypeptide(L)'
;MSLLDYERGFSSLKVNTHGGGEKSPHKVAMLLAVLDLFDANEINENRIDFNEKLKTKFSANFNTLAGPRDRDNPHLPYFHLRSSGFWHHRVKAGCSGVYASLSTASGAAVIQENIDFVYLDDELFELLSYGTCRELLRAALYRNLNSNDLSKLLNVGAGWDWLECEAVVGDYFEMLNLEQSGVSYNKAAHRRKLKAALNGRSDGSIEYKHQNISAILLEMGQPYIPGYKPAFNYQAQLKSVVLTYLAGHQSDIDRILEKATQVSSEPPEIIDWLAVLDAEIPERIVSIQEPHRRYLASRPNFAERERVNRKLGEQGEAFVIEFERRRLIALERADLAAEVMWTSKEEGDGRGYDVRSFDPDLDSELFIEVKTTNNGKYQPFFISANELAFSKERAEQYSLYRVFDFKKKARIFQLPGAVDKHVNLLPNSYRASFSQ
;
A
#
# COMPACT_ATOMS: atom_id res chain seq x y z
N MET A 1 -11.48 -7.22 -7.23
CA MET A 1 -11.25 -6.84 -8.66
C MET A 1 -10.53 -5.49 -8.72
N SER A 2 -9.76 -5.18 -9.77
CA SER A 2 -9.05 -3.88 -9.91
C SER A 2 -9.97 -2.77 -10.48
N LEU A 3 -9.57 -1.50 -10.40
CA LEU A 3 -10.37 -0.42 -11.01
C LEU A 3 -10.45 -0.59 -12.53
N LEU A 4 -9.38 -1.03 -13.19
CA LEU A 4 -9.40 -1.37 -14.62
C LEU A 4 -10.40 -2.49 -14.94
N ASP A 5 -10.58 -3.46 -14.05
CA ASP A 5 -11.59 -4.51 -14.24
C ASP A 5 -13.00 -3.93 -14.12
N TYR A 6 -13.24 -3.04 -13.15
CA TYR A 6 -14.50 -2.31 -13.03
C TYR A 6 -14.73 -1.31 -14.17
N GLU A 7 -13.70 -0.63 -14.65
CA GLU A 7 -13.72 0.26 -15.82
C GLU A 7 -14.14 -0.50 -17.07
N ARG A 8 -13.55 -1.68 -17.29
CA ARG A 8 -13.95 -2.59 -18.36
C ARG A 8 -15.39 -3.06 -18.14
N GLY A 9 -15.78 -3.39 -16.91
CA GLY A 9 -17.15 -3.77 -16.56
C GLY A 9 -18.18 -2.66 -16.85
N PHE A 10 -17.87 -1.41 -16.52
CA PHE A 10 -18.73 -0.24 -16.71
C PHE A 10 -18.82 0.13 -18.19
N SER A 11 -17.70 0.10 -18.91
CA SER A 11 -17.67 0.42 -20.34
C SER A 11 -18.24 -0.67 -21.24
N SER A 12 -18.18 -1.94 -20.83
CA SER A 12 -18.79 -3.08 -21.53
C SER A 12 -20.14 -3.52 -20.94
N LEU A 13 -20.72 -2.68 -20.06
CA LEU A 13 -21.98 -2.97 -19.38
C LEU A 13 -23.07 -3.41 -20.36
N LYS A 14 -23.67 -4.56 -20.07
CA LYS A 14 -24.76 -5.14 -20.88
C LYS A 14 -26.03 -4.31 -20.70
N VAL A 15 -26.30 -3.46 -21.69
CA VAL A 15 -27.51 -2.62 -21.79
C VAL A 15 -28.43 -3.17 -22.88
N ASN A 16 -29.74 -2.91 -22.74
CA ASN A 16 -30.69 -3.24 -23.80
C ASN A 16 -30.42 -2.37 -25.03
N THR A 17 -30.62 -2.92 -26.22
CA THR A 17 -30.52 -2.19 -27.49
C THR A 17 -31.86 -2.18 -28.19
N HIS A 18 -32.28 -1.01 -28.67
CA HIS A 18 -33.50 -0.89 -29.47
C HIS A 18 -33.23 -1.28 -30.94
N GLY A 19 -34.30 -1.54 -31.69
CA GLY A 19 -34.21 -1.73 -33.14
C GLY A 19 -33.59 -0.50 -33.80
N GLY A 20 -32.35 -0.64 -34.31
CA GLY A 20 -31.51 0.46 -34.81
C GLY A 20 -30.13 0.55 -34.17
N GLY A 21 -29.84 -0.21 -33.11
CA GLY A 21 -28.52 -0.25 -32.46
C GLY A 21 -28.33 0.80 -31.35
N GLU A 22 -29.34 1.63 -31.08
CA GLU A 22 -29.34 2.58 -29.96
C GLU A 22 -29.38 1.86 -28.61
N LYS A 23 -28.41 2.18 -27.75
CA LYS A 23 -28.28 1.62 -26.41
C LYS A 23 -29.21 2.33 -25.44
N SER A 24 -29.91 1.55 -24.62
CA SER A 24 -30.81 2.05 -23.60
C SER A 24 -30.03 2.61 -22.39
N PRO A 25 -30.35 3.82 -21.91
CA PRO A 25 -29.54 4.51 -20.90
C PRO A 25 -29.81 4.06 -19.46
N HIS A 26 -30.86 3.26 -19.20
CA HIS A 26 -31.36 2.99 -17.85
C HIS A 26 -30.28 2.48 -16.87
N LYS A 27 -29.48 1.47 -17.25
CA LYS A 27 -28.44 0.94 -16.34
C LYS A 27 -27.33 1.95 -16.10
N VAL A 28 -26.97 2.71 -17.13
CA VAL A 28 -25.97 3.77 -17.03
C VAL A 28 -26.47 4.89 -16.12
N ALA A 29 -27.69 5.37 -16.32
CA ALA A 29 -28.32 6.39 -15.47
C ALA A 29 -28.41 5.96 -14.00
N MET A 30 -28.66 4.68 -13.72
CA MET A 30 -28.67 4.16 -12.34
C MET A 30 -27.28 4.17 -11.70
N LEU A 31 -26.23 3.76 -12.42
CA LEU A 31 -24.88 3.81 -11.88
C LEU A 31 -24.39 5.26 -11.72
N LEU A 32 -24.71 6.17 -12.65
CA LEU A 32 -24.45 7.61 -12.49
C LEU A 32 -25.16 8.18 -11.26
N ALA A 33 -26.41 7.79 -11.02
CA ALA A 33 -27.15 8.22 -9.82
C ALA A 33 -26.46 7.77 -8.53
N VAL A 34 -25.90 6.57 -8.49
CA VAL A 34 -25.09 6.11 -7.36
C VAL A 34 -23.81 6.94 -7.21
N LEU A 35 -23.08 7.21 -8.30
CA LEU A 35 -21.89 8.07 -8.26
C LEU A 35 -22.20 9.47 -7.72
N ASP A 36 -23.32 10.06 -8.12
CA ASP A 36 -23.76 11.37 -7.65
C ASP A 36 -24.14 11.38 -6.15
N LEU A 37 -24.62 10.25 -5.62
CA LEU A 37 -24.86 10.09 -4.19
C LEU A 37 -23.56 9.98 -3.40
N PHE A 38 -22.52 9.34 -3.95
CA PHE A 38 -21.18 9.37 -3.37
C PHE A 38 -20.57 10.79 -3.39
N ASP A 39 -20.74 11.53 -4.48
CA ASP A 39 -20.30 12.94 -4.57
C ASP A 39 -20.98 13.83 -3.53
N ALA A 40 -22.27 13.58 -3.27
CA ALA A 40 -23.05 14.28 -2.25
C ALA A 40 -22.79 13.78 -0.82
N ASN A 41 -21.92 12.77 -0.64
CA ASN A 41 -21.64 12.12 0.64
C ASN A 41 -22.92 11.58 1.33
N GLU A 42 -23.86 11.07 0.52
CA GLU A 42 -25.14 10.51 0.96
C GLU A 42 -25.08 8.99 1.15
N ILE A 43 -24.03 8.34 0.67
CA ILE A 43 -23.72 6.92 0.89
C ILE A 43 -22.47 6.84 1.78
N ASN A 44 -22.63 6.33 2.99
CA ASN A 44 -21.55 6.19 3.98
C ASN A 44 -21.24 4.72 4.34
N GLU A 45 -22.12 3.81 3.93
CA GLU A 45 -22.02 2.37 4.13
C GLU A 45 -22.35 1.67 2.81
N ASN A 46 -21.93 0.42 2.64
CA ASN A 46 -22.19 -0.36 1.42
C ASN A 46 -23.64 -0.85 1.37
N ARG A 47 -24.56 0.13 1.33
CA ARG A 47 -26.01 -0.02 1.38
C ARG A 47 -26.65 1.06 0.50
N ILE A 48 -27.29 0.62 -0.57
CA ILE A 48 -27.99 1.46 -1.53
C ILE A 48 -29.47 1.12 -1.49
N ASP A 49 -30.26 1.91 -0.77
CA ASP A 49 -31.71 1.72 -0.66
C ASP A 49 -32.44 2.24 -1.90
N PHE A 50 -33.54 1.57 -2.29
CA PHE A 50 -34.43 2.04 -3.36
C PHE A 50 -35.37 3.16 -2.88
N ASN A 51 -34.78 4.30 -2.50
CA ASN A 51 -35.45 5.43 -1.87
C ASN A 51 -35.64 6.63 -2.83
N GLU A 52 -36.31 7.68 -2.37
CA GLU A 52 -36.58 8.89 -3.18
C GLU A 52 -35.32 9.65 -3.60
N LYS A 53 -34.24 9.60 -2.81
CA LYS A 53 -32.97 10.25 -3.15
C LYS A 53 -32.33 9.60 -4.37
N LEU A 54 -32.25 8.26 -4.37
CA LEU A 54 -31.76 7.49 -5.51
C LEU A 54 -32.64 7.71 -6.75
N LYS A 55 -33.97 7.65 -6.59
CA LYS A 55 -34.91 7.89 -7.71
C LYS A 55 -34.75 9.30 -8.29
N THR A 56 -34.58 10.31 -7.44
CA THR A 56 -34.38 11.70 -7.90
C THR A 56 -33.10 11.84 -8.72
N LYS A 57 -31.98 11.29 -8.23
CA LYS A 57 -30.70 11.29 -8.97
C LYS A 57 -30.78 10.45 -10.24
N PHE A 58 -31.51 9.33 -10.22
CA PHE A 58 -31.79 8.52 -11.39
C PHE A 58 -32.54 9.33 -12.45
N SER A 59 -33.69 9.92 -12.11
CA SER A 59 -34.51 10.69 -13.05
C SER A 59 -33.72 11.86 -13.65
N ALA A 60 -32.89 12.54 -12.85
CA ALA A 60 -32.01 13.60 -13.36
C ALA A 60 -31.03 13.09 -14.43
N ASN A 61 -30.29 12.01 -14.15
CA ASN A 61 -29.36 11.41 -15.10
C ASN A 61 -30.06 10.73 -16.28
N PHE A 62 -31.24 10.16 -16.06
CA PHE A 62 -32.02 9.50 -17.09
C PHE A 62 -32.54 10.52 -18.11
N ASN A 63 -33.11 11.64 -17.66
CA ASN A 63 -33.67 12.67 -18.53
C ASN A 63 -32.63 13.35 -19.43
N THR A 64 -31.35 13.35 -19.06
CA THR A 64 -30.26 13.87 -19.90
C THR A 64 -29.81 12.87 -20.97
N LEU A 65 -30.09 11.58 -20.79
CA LEU A 65 -29.62 10.49 -21.65
C LEU A 65 -30.75 9.82 -22.46
N ALA A 66 -32.00 9.97 -22.02
CA ALA A 66 -33.16 9.30 -22.57
C ALA A 66 -33.48 9.75 -24.00
N GLY A 67 -33.70 8.78 -24.89
CA GLY A 67 -34.30 9.02 -26.19
C GLY A 67 -35.83 9.08 -26.11
N PRO A 68 -36.52 9.44 -27.22
CA PRO A 68 -37.97 9.58 -27.26
C PRO A 68 -38.78 8.31 -26.92
N ARG A 69 -38.14 7.14 -26.94
CA ARG A 69 -38.75 5.84 -26.66
C ARG A 69 -38.50 5.35 -25.23
N ASP A 70 -37.58 5.96 -24.51
CA ASP A 70 -37.24 5.56 -23.15
C ASP A 70 -38.27 6.11 -22.16
N ARG A 71 -38.54 5.36 -21.09
CA ARG A 71 -39.48 5.75 -20.03
C ARG A 71 -38.80 5.66 -18.67
N ASP A 72 -38.99 6.67 -17.84
CA ASP A 72 -38.40 6.75 -16.50
C ASP A 72 -38.94 5.62 -15.60
N ASN A 73 -38.15 4.56 -15.47
CA ASN A 73 -38.51 3.33 -14.76
C ASN A 73 -37.33 2.85 -13.90
N PRO A 74 -37.01 3.51 -12.77
CA PRO A 74 -35.80 3.23 -11.97
C PRO A 74 -35.77 1.82 -11.37
N HIS A 75 -36.94 1.19 -11.19
CA HIS A 75 -37.05 -0.16 -10.64
C HIS A 75 -36.42 -1.23 -11.56
N LEU A 76 -36.42 -1.01 -12.88
CA LEU A 76 -35.83 -1.95 -13.83
C LEU A 76 -34.30 -2.04 -13.74
N PRO A 77 -33.53 -0.95 -13.90
CA PRO A 77 -32.08 -1.02 -13.77
C PRO A 77 -31.64 -1.37 -12.35
N TYR A 78 -32.37 -0.94 -11.31
CA TYR A 78 -32.09 -1.35 -9.93
C TYR A 78 -32.12 -2.87 -9.77
N PHE A 79 -33.07 -3.55 -10.44
CA PHE A 79 -33.16 -5.01 -10.41
C PHE A 79 -32.16 -5.71 -11.35
N HIS A 80 -32.03 -5.23 -12.58
CA HIS A 80 -31.29 -5.91 -13.65
C HIS A 80 -29.79 -5.66 -13.65
N LEU A 81 -29.30 -4.73 -12.81
CA LEU A 81 -27.87 -4.58 -12.57
C LEU A 81 -27.27 -5.80 -11.86
N ARG A 82 -28.07 -6.67 -11.22
CA ARG A 82 -27.60 -7.93 -10.61
C ARG A 82 -26.82 -8.86 -11.53
N SER A 83 -26.95 -8.69 -12.85
CA SER A 83 -26.18 -9.44 -13.84
C SER A 83 -24.77 -8.88 -14.10
N SER A 84 -24.37 -7.78 -13.45
CA SER A 84 -23.11 -7.08 -13.71
C SER A 84 -21.92 -7.67 -12.97
N GLY A 85 -22.17 -8.53 -11.97
CA GLY A 85 -21.14 -9.14 -11.13
C GLY A 85 -20.69 -8.30 -9.94
N PHE A 86 -21.06 -7.01 -9.89
CA PHE A 86 -20.65 -6.07 -8.85
C PHE A 86 -21.82 -5.37 -8.13
N TRP A 87 -23.06 -5.77 -8.44
CA TRP A 87 -24.30 -5.21 -7.90
C TRP A 87 -25.11 -6.35 -7.30
N HIS A 88 -25.24 -6.38 -5.97
CA HIS A 88 -25.81 -7.51 -5.25
C HIS A 88 -27.04 -7.12 -4.46
N HIS A 89 -28.05 -7.98 -4.47
CA HIS A 89 -29.29 -7.72 -3.73
C HIS A 89 -29.22 -8.39 -2.36
N ARG A 90 -29.47 -7.62 -1.30
CA ARG A 90 -29.88 -8.17 -0.02
C ARG A 90 -31.38 -8.44 -0.07
N VAL A 91 -31.76 -9.72 -0.12
CA VAL A 91 -33.17 -10.12 -0.14
C VAL A 91 -33.78 -9.96 1.26
N LYS A 92 -35.02 -9.47 1.33
CA LYS A 92 -35.75 -9.36 2.61
C LYS A 92 -35.96 -10.73 3.25
N ALA A 93 -35.95 -10.76 4.59
CA ALA A 93 -36.18 -11.98 5.35
C ALA A 93 -37.54 -12.61 4.96
N GLY A 94 -37.54 -13.89 4.60
CA GLY A 94 -38.73 -14.63 4.16
C GLY A 94 -39.06 -14.53 2.67
N CYS A 95 -38.39 -13.66 1.89
CA CYS A 95 -38.69 -13.45 0.47
C CYS A 95 -37.81 -14.27 -0.49
N SER A 96 -36.87 -15.09 0.00
CA SER A 96 -35.88 -15.79 -0.83
C SER A 96 -36.49 -16.67 -1.93
N GLY A 97 -37.58 -17.40 -1.63
CA GLY A 97 -38.24 -18.26 -2.61
C GLY A 97 -38.94 -17.47 -3.73
N VAL A 98 -39.67 -16.40 -3.36
CA VAL A 98 -40.32 -15.50 -4.32
C VAL A 98 -39.27 -14.80 -5.18
N TYR A 99 -38.23 -14.24 -4.54
CA TYR A 99 -37.15 -13.54 -5.24
C TYR A 99 -36.43 -14.43 -6.26
N ALA A 100 -36.17 -15.71 -5.94
CA ALA A 100 -35.54 -16.66 -6.85
C ALA A 100 -36.39 -16.92 -8.12
N SER A 101 -37.71 -16.78 -8.03
CA SER A 101 -38.62 -16.92 -9.18
C SER A 101 -38.74 -15.66 -10.05
N LEU A 102 -38.26 -14.49 -9.57
CA LEU A 102 -38.40 -13.23 -10.29
C LEU A 102 -37.43 -13.15 -11.48
N SER A 103 -37.98 -13.10 -12.69
CA SER A 103 -37.25 -12.78 -13.92
C SER A 103 -37.09 -11.28 -14.15
N THR A 104 -38.00 -10.46 -13.62
CA THR A 104 -37.98 -8.98 -13.72
C THR A 104 -38.72 -8.36 -12.54
N ALA A 105 -38.44 -7.09 -12.25
CA ALA A 105 -39.29 -6.25 -11.40
C ALA A 105 -40.31 -5.52 -12.28
N SER A 106 -41.59 -5.91 -12.24
CA SER A 106 -42.65 -5.28 -13.03
C SER A 106 -43.09 -3.90 -12.51
N GLY A 107 -42.59 -3.50 -11.33
CA GLY A 107 -42.85 -2.19 -10.74
C GLY A 107 -42.03 -1.96 -9.47
N ALA A 108 -42.12 -0.74 -8.93
CA ALA A 108 -41.42 -0.34 -7.71
C ALA A 108 -41.81 -1.19 -6.48
N ALA A 109 -43.08 -1.61 -6.40
CA ALA A 109 -43.58 -2.47 -5.31
C ALA A 109 -42.81 -3.79 -5.23
N VAL A 110 -42.47 -4.40 -6.37
CA VAL A 110 -41.70 -5.66 -6.41
C VAL A 110 -40.33 -5.49 -5.75
N ILE A 111 -39.65 -4.36 -5.97
CA ILE A 111 -38.39 -4.04 -5.30
C ILE A 111 -38.63 -3.90 -3.80
N GLN A 112 -39.58 -3.06 -3.41
CA GLN A 112 -39.88 -2.74 -2.02
C GLN A 112 -40.33 -3.95 -1.20
N GLU A 113 -40.99 -4.92 -1.81
CA GLU A 113 -41.48 -6.13 -1.13
C GLU A 113 -40.40 -7.20 -0.98
N ASN A 114 -39.45 -7.29 -1.90
CA ASN A 114 -38.53 -8.43 -1.99
C ASN A 114 -37.07 -8.10 -1.70
N ILE A 115 -36.64 -6.86 -1.91
CA ILE A 115 -35.25 -6.42 -1.77
C ILE A 115 -35.17 -5.41 -0.63
N ASP A 116 -34.25 -5.65 0.31
CA ASP A 116 -33.97 -4.75 1.43
C ASP A 116 -33.10 -3.59 0.93
N PHE A 117 -31.94 -3.92 0.36
CA PHE A 117 -31.02 -2.96 -0.25
C PHE A 117 -30.12 -3.62 -1.28
N VAL A 118 -29.37 -2.80 -2.02
CA VAL A 118 -28.26 -3.23 -2.87
C VAL A 118 -26.94 -2.98 -2.13
N TYR A 119 -25.98 -3.89 -2.27
CA TYR A 119 -24.58 -3.66 -1.91
C TYR A 119 -23.70 -3.94 -3.12
N LEU A 120 -22.58 -3.21 -3.23
CA LEU A 120 -21.57 -3.40 -4.25
C LEU A 120 -20.52 -4.42 -3.78
N ASP A 121 -19.63 -4.87 -4.65
CA ASP A 121 -18.38 -5.50 -4.21
C ASP A 121 -17.64 -4.58 -3.24
N ASP A 122 -16.97 -5.14 -2.23
CA ASP A 122 -16.26 -4.35 -1.22
C ASP A 122 -15.17 -3.47 -1.86
N GLU A 123 -14.45 -4.00 -2.85
CA GLU A 123 -13.42 -3.24 -3.59
C GLU A 123 -14.03 -2.10 -4.41
N LEU A 124 -15.18 -2.33 -5.05
CA LEU A 124 -15.87 -1.27 -5.79
C LEU A 124 -16.38 -0.18 -4.85
N PHE A 125 -16.97 -0.56 -3.72
CA PHE A 125 -17.44 0.40 -2.71
C PHE A 125 -16.30 1.28 -2.18
N GLU A 126 -15.14 0.68 -1.89
CA GLU A 126 -13.94 1.42 -1.47
C GLU A 126 -13.44 2.36 -2.59
N LEU A 127 -13.36 1.87 -3.83
CA LEU A 127 -13.00 2.67 -5.00
C LEU A 127 -13.87 3.92 -5.16
N LEU A 128 -15.19 3.78 -4.96
CA LEU A 128 -16.13 4.89 -5.08
C LEU A 128 -15.95 5.96 -3.99
N SER A 129 -15.19 5.70 -2.92
CA SER A 129 -14.83 6.72 -1.94
C SER A 129 -13.85 7.77 -2.49
N TYR A 130 -13.15 7.46 -3.59
CA TYR A 130 -12.19 8.35 -4.23
C TYR A 130 -12.80 9.08 -5.44
N GLY A 131 -12.82 10.42 -5.41
CA GLY A 131 -13.43 11.23 -6.47
C GLY A 131 -12.84 10.97 -7.88
N THR A 132 -11.53 10.76 -7.98
CA THR A 132 -10.87 10.43 -9.26
C THR A 132 -11.30 9.08 -9.84
N CYS A 133 -11.56 8.08 -9.00
CA CYS A 133 -12.13 6.80 -9.44
C CYS A 133 -13.55 6.98 -9.96
N ARG A 134 -14.36 7.80 -9.28
CA ARG A 134 -15.72 8.11 -9.72
C ARG A 134 -15.72 8.78 -11.09
N GLU A 135 -14.82 9.74 -11.35
CA GLU A 135 -14.71 10.37 -12.67
C GLU A 135 -14.32 9.38 -13.77
N LEU A 136 -13.38 8.48 -13.49
CA LEU A 136 -12.97 7.45 -14.45
C LEU A 136 -14.12 6.48 -14.75
N LEU A 137 -14.84 6.00 -13.74
CA LEU A 137 -15.99 5.13 -13.92
C LEU A 137 -17.16 5.84 -14.60
N ARG A 138 -17.37 7.13 -14.31
CA ARG A 138 -18.31 7.99 -15.02
C ARG A 138 -17.97 8.09 -16.51
N ALA A 139 -16.69 8.31 -16.85
CA ALA A 139 -16.22 8.30 -18.23
C ALA A 139 -16.42 6.94 -18.91
N ALA A 140 -16.18 5.83 -18.21
CA ALA A 140 -16.43 4.48 -18.71
C ALA A 140 -17.92 4.24 -19.02
N LEU A 141 -18.82 4.73 -18.18
CA LEU A 141 -20.27 4.67 -18.40
C LEU A 141 -20.70 5.48 -19.63
N TYR A 142 -20.17 6.69 -19.81
CA TYR A 142 -20.43 7.47 -21.02
C TYR A 142 -19.87 6.78 -22.27
N ARG A 143 -18.68 6.15 -22.19
CA ARG A 143 -18.13 5.35 -23.29
C ARG A 143 -19.01 4.16 -23.65
N ASN A 144 -19.73 3.60 -22.68
CA ASN A 144 -20.71 2.56 -22.97
C ASN A 144 -21.82 3.08 -23.89
N LEU A 145 -22.26 4.32 -23.73
CA LEU A 145 -23.31 4.94 -24.55
C LEU A 145 -22.79 5.50 -25.88
N ASN A 146 -21.64 6.19 -25.90
CA ASN A 146 -21.08 6.87 -27.07
C ASN A 146 -19.57 6.56 -27.26
N SER A 147 -19.12 6.38 -28.50
CA SER A 147 -17.71 6.15 -28.81
C SER A 147 -16.81 7.41 -28.87
N ASN A 148 -17.38 8.63 -28.89
CA ASN A 148 -16.65 9.85 -29.27
C ASN A 148 -16.46 10.94 -28.19
N ASP A 149 -17.03 10.83 -26.98
CA ASP A 149 -17.04 11.94 -26.02
C ASP A 149 -15.89 11.94 -25.00
N LEU A 150 -14.98 10.96 -25.09
CA LEU A 150 -13.92 10.72 -24.10
C LEU A 150 -12.87 11.84 -24.02
N SER A 151 -12.54 12.48 -25.14
CA SER A 151 -11.46 13.49 -25.20
C SER A 151 -11.82 14.83 -24.57
N LYS A 152 -13.11 15.11 -24.37
CA LYS A 152 -13.58 16.37 -23.76
C LYS A 152 -13.76 16.30 -22.24
N LEU A 153 -14.05 15.11 -21.71
CA LEU A 153 -14.32 14.92 -20.27
C LEU A 153 -13.06 14.57 -19.46
N LEU A 154 -12.06 13.92 -20.08
CA LEU A 154 -10.83 13.47 -19.40
C LEU A 154 -9.65 14.42 -19.50
N ASN A 155 -9.85 15.71 -19.81
CA ASN A 155 -8.73 16.66 -19.79
C ASN A 155 -8.36 17.04 -18.34
N VAL A 156 -7.85 16.07 -17.58
CA VAL A 156 -7.23 16.24 -16.27
C VAL A 156 -5.76 16.63 -16.45
N GLY A 157 -5.53 17.73 -17.18
CA GLY A 157 -4.21 18.34 -17.36
C GLY A 157 -3.08 17.41 -17.88
N ALA A 158 -1.85 17.93 -17.93
CA ALA A 158 -0.66 17.21 -18.42
C ALA A 158 -0.04 16.20 -17.41
N GLY A 159 -0.78 15.84 -16.34
CA GLY A 159 -0.29 14.99 -15.23
C GLY A 159 -0.45 13.48 -15.48
N TRP A 160 0.07 12.65 -14.56
CA TRP A 160 -0.21 11.20 -14.56
C TRP A 160 -1.68 10.96 -14.23
N ASP A 161 -2.40 10.27 -15.13
CA ASP A 161 -3.79 9.90 -14.90
C ASP A 161 -3.91 8.64 -14.04
N TRP A 162 -5.14 8.27 -13.66
CA TRP A 162 -5.35 7.12 -12.79
C TRP A 162 -4.99 5.79 -13.48
N LEU A 163 -5.34 5.65 -14.76
CA LEU A 163 -5.08 4.42 -15.53
C LEU A 163 -3.58 4.19 -15.64
N GLU A 164 -2.81 5.24 -15.88
CA GLU A 164 -1.36 5.20 -15.88
C GLU A 164 -0.82 4.80 -14.50
N CYS A 165 -1.33 5.38 -13.41
CA CYS A 165 -0.94 4.99 -12.06
C CYS A 165 -1.26 3.52 -11.77
N GLU A 166 -2.44 3.02 -12.14
CA GLU A 166 -2.85 1.64 -11.89
C GLU A 166 -2.04 0.64 -12.71
N ALA A 167 -1.75 0.94 -13.98
CA ALA A 167 -0.90 0.12 -14.80
C ALA A 167 0.52 -0.01 -14.20
N VAL A 168 1.08 1.09 -13.71
CA VAL A 168 2.40 1.08 -13.05
C VAL A 168 2.37 0.35 -11.72
N VAL A 169 1.32 0.53 -10.92
CA VAL A 169 1.16 -0.19 -9.64
C VAL A 169 1.03 -1.69 -9.90
N GLY A 170 0.22 -2.11 -10.86
CA GLY A 170 0.09 -3.53 -11.23
C GLY A 170 1.40 -4.17 -11.68
N ASP A 171 2.15 -3.50 -12.58
CA ASP A 171 3.48 -3.95 -13.02
C ASP A 171 4.48 -4.05 -11.86
N TYR A 172 4.44 -3.08 -10.93
CA TYR A 172 5.28 -3.08 -9.74
C TYR A 172 5.02 -4.31 -8.86
N PHE A 173 3.75 -4.64 -8.58
CA PHE A 173 3.40 -5.79 -7.75
C PHE A 173 3.66 -7.13 -8.44
N GLU A 174 3.53 -7.22 -9.77
CA GLU A 174 3.97 -8.39 -10.56
C GLU A 174 5.46 -8.65 -10.31
N MET A 175 6.29 -7.61 -10.40
CA MET A 175 7.72 -7.70 -10.09
C MET A 175 8.01 -7.98 -8.61
N LEU A 176 7.26 -7.40 -7.68
CA LEU A 176 7.46 -7.62 -6.24
C LEU A 176 7.22 -9.09 -5.86
N ASN A 177 6.21 -9.73 -6.45
CA ASN A 177 5.94 -11.15 -6.22
C ASN A 177 7.08 -12.05 -6.74
N LEU A 178 7.69 -11.71 -7.89
CA LEU A 178 8.86 -12.42 -8.41
C LEU A 178 10.08 -12.23 -7.50
N GLU A 179 10.36 -10.99 -7.08
CA GLU A 179 11.45 -10.65 -6.14
C GLU A 179 11.33 -11.43 -4.82
N GLN A 180 10.13 -11.51 -4.26
CA GLN A 180 9.87 -12.23 -3.00
C GLN A 180 9.89 -13.75 -3.16
N SER A 181 9.66 -14.24 -4.37
CA SER A 181 9.79 -15.67 -4.69
C SER A 181 11.21 -16.06 -5.11
N GLY A 182 12.17 -15.12 -5.10
CA GLY A 182 13.54 -15.35 -5.55
C GLY A 182 13.69 -15.62 -7.06
N VAL A 183 12.64 -15.36 -7.84
CA VAL A 183 12.62 -15.57 -9.29
C VAL A 183 13.26 -14.36 -9.96
N SER A 184 14.28 -14.59 -10.79
CA SER A 184 14.92 -13.51 -11.54
C SER A 184 13.94 -12.87 -12.53
N TYR A 185 13.95 -11.53 -12.61
CA TYR A 185 13.12 -10.76 -13.54
C TYR A 185 13.91 -9.58 -14.13
N ASN A 186 13.44 -9.06 -15.26
CA ASN A 186 14.11 -7.97 -15.98
C ASN A 186 13.28 -6.68 -15.96
N LYS A 187 13.71 -5.71 -15.14
CA LYS A 187 13.08 -4.39 -15.01
C LYS A 187 12.92 -3.64 -16.34
N ALA A 188 13.87 -3.77 -17.26
CA ALA A 188 13.79 -3.12 -18.57
C ALA A 188 12.77 -3.80 -19.49
N ALA A 189 12.52 -5.10 -19.34
CA ALA A 189 11.45 -5.78 -20.07
C ALA A 189 10.06 -5.35 -19.56
N HIS A 190 9.87 -5.29 -18.24
CA HIS A 190 8.65 -4.78 -17.61
C HIS A 190 8.31 -3.35 -18.07
N ARG A 191 9.29 -2.42 -17.99
CA ARG A 191 9.10 -1.04 -18.51
C ARG A 191 8.70 -0.99 -19.98
N ARG A 192 9.30 -1.82 -20.84
CA ARG A 192 8.95 -1.87 -22.27
C ARG A 192 7.52 -2.37 -22.50
N LYS A 193 7.08 -3.39 -21.74
CA LYS A 193 5.70 -3.89 -21.76
C LYS A 193 4.73 -2.79 -21.30
N LEU A 194 5.07 -2.12 -20.20
CA LEU A 194 4.23 -1.11 -19.57
C LEU A 194 4.05 0.15 -20.43
N LYS A 195 5.08 0.57 -21.18
CA LYS A 195 5.02 1.75 -22.06
C LYS A 195 3.83 1.78 -23.02
N ALA A 196 3.36 0.63 -23.49
CA ALA A 196 2.20 0.54 -24.37
C ALA A 196 0.89 1.06 -23.73
N ALA A 197 0.84 1.10 -22.40
CA ALA A 197 -0.32 1.54 -21.62
C ALA A 197 -0.16 2.96 -21.03
N LEU A 198 0.97 3.65 -21.26
CA LEU A 198 1.33 4.87 -20.51
C LEU A 198 1.51 6.11 -21.38
N ASN A 199 0.53 6.49 -22.21
CA ASN A 199 0.41 7.80 -22.90
C ASN A 199 1.73 8.50 -23.33
N GLY A 200 2.74 7.75 -23.82
CA GLY A 200 4.03 8.30 -24.23
C GLY A 200 5.03 8.66 -23.11
N ARG A 201 4.86 8.15 -21.87
CA ARG A 201 5.79 8.39 -20.74
C ARG A 201 7.20 7.85 -21.03
N SER A 202 8.20 8.60 -20.56
CA SER A 202 9.62 8.23 -20.68
C SER A 202 10.00 7.13 -19.67
N ASP A 203 11.09 6.40 -19.95
CA ASP A 203 11.59 5.36 -19.03
C ASP A 203 11.92 5.94 -17.65
N GLY A 204 12.52 7.13 -17.60
CA GLY A 204 12.83 7.82 -16.34
C GLY A 204 11.57 8.18 -15.56
N SER A 205 10.48 8.57 -16.24
CA SER A 205 9.21 8.87 -15.57
C SER A 205 8.57 7.63 -14.94
N ILE A 206 8.63 6.49 -15.65
CA ILE A 206 8.14 5.19 -15.16
C ILE A 206 8.98 4.73 -13.97
N GLU A 207 10.30 4.81 -14.06
CA GLU A 207 11.20 4.45 -12.97
C GLU A 207 10.98 5.30 -11.73
N TYR A 208 10.81 6.62 -11.90
CA TYR A 208 10.47 7.52 -10.80
C TYR A 208 9.12 7.17 -10.16
N LYS A 209 8.13 6.72 -10.95
CA LYS A 209 6.87 6.22 -10.40
C LYS A 209 7.03 4.91 -9.62
N HIS A 210 7.87 3.98 -10.05
CA HIS A 210 8.21 2.80 -9.25
C HIS A 210 8.91 3.18 -7.93
N GLN A 211 9.78 4.20 -7.95
CA GLN A 211 10.38 4.76 -6.74
C GLN A 211 9.32 5.40 -5.81
N ASN A 212 8.31 6.08 -6.37
CA ASN A 212 7.19 6.59 -5.60
C ASN A 212 6.36 5.46 -4.96
N ILE A 213 6.11 4.36 -5.67
CA ILE A 213 5.40 3.21 -5.11
C ILE A 213 6.22 2.58 -3.97
N SER A 214 7.53 2.42 -4.13
CA SER A 214 8.41 1.98 -3.04
C SER A 214 8.28 2.87 -1.80
N ALA A 215 8.18 4.20 -1.96
CA ALA A 215 7.98 5.12 -0.84
C ALA A 215 6.63 4.93 -0.15
N ILE A 216 5.55 4.75 -0.92
CA ILE A 216 4.22 4.51 -0.34
C ILE A 216 4.20 3.18 0.44
N LEU A 217 4.77 2.10 -0.12
CA LEU A 217 4.85 0.81 0.57
C LEU A 217 5.69 0.89 1.84
N LEU A 218 6.80 1.64 1.78
CA LEU A 218 7.66 1.87 2.93
C LEU A 218 6.93 2.61 4.06
N GLU A 219 6.18 3.68 3.74
CA GLU A 219 5.33 4.38 4.71
C GLU A 219 4.30 3.46 5.36
N MET A 220 3.80 2.47 4.61
CA MET A 220 2.84 1.48 5.09
C MET A 220 3.51 0.30 5.82
N GLY A 221 4.84 0.27 5.94
CA GLY A 221 5.58 -0.84 6.53
C GLY A 221 5.49 -2.14 5.71
N GLN A 222 5.21 -2.04 4.41
CA GLN A 222 5.12 -3.16 3.48
C GLN A 222 6.47 -3.41 2.79
N PRO A 223 6.76 -4.65 2.37
CA PRO A 223 7.94 -4.95 1.55
C PRO A 223 7.90 -4.18 0.22
N TYR A 224 9.08 -3.78 -0.27
CA TYR A 224 9.25 -3.08 -1.54
C TYR A 224 10.45 -3.66 -2.30
N ILE A 225 10.55 -3.35 -3.60
CA ILE A 225 11.67 -3.81 -4.44
C ILE A 225 12.92 -2.97 -4.11
N PRO A 226 14.01 -3.54 -3.54
CA PRO A 226 15.15 -2.76 -3.07
C PRO A 226 15.84 -1.93 -4.15
N GLY A 227 15.84 -2.43 -5.39
CA GLY A 227 16.44 -1.72 -6.52
C GLY A 227 15.56 -0.62 -7.12
N TYR A 228 14.51 -0.17 -6.44
CA TYR A 228 13.81 1.10 -6.70
C TYR A 228 13.87 1.96 -5.44
N LYS A 229 14.87 2.87 -5.37
CA LYS A 229 15.10 3.79 -4.23
C LYS A 229 13.81 4.57 -3.92
N PRO A 230 13.24 4.51 -2.70
CA PRO A 230 12.02 5.24 -2.36
C PRO A 230 12.08 6.74 -2.65
N ALA A 231 11.09 7.28 -3.38
CA ALA A 231 10.93 8.71 -3.66
C ALA A 231 9.61 9.23 -3.09
N PHE A 232 9.66 10.07 -2.04
CA PHE A 232 8.48 10.51 -1.27
C PHE A 232 7.69 11.66 -1.90
N ASN A 233 8.22 12.30 -2.93
CA ASN A 233 7.46 13.28 -3.71
C ASN A 233 6.55 12.56 -4.70
N TYR A 234 5.37 12.16 -4.23
CA TYR A 234 4.37 11.46 -5.03
C TYR A 234 3.01 12.14 -4.96
N GLN A 235 2.20 11.96 -6.00
CA GLN A 235 0.83 12.47 -6.07
C GLN A 235 -0.08 11.68 -5.13
N ALA A 236 -1.00 12.36 -4.44
CA ALA A 236 -2.01 11.71 -3.59
C ALA A 236 -2.79 10.60 -4.33
N GLN A 237 -3.08 10.82 -5.63
CA GLN A 237 -3.73 9.82 -6.49
C GLN A 237 -2.96 8.50 -6.55
N LEU A 238 -1.63 8.53 -6.68
CA LEU A 238 -0.82 7.31 -6.72
C LEU A 238 -0.94 6.53 -5.41
N LYS A 239 -0.95 7.24 -4.27
CA LYS A 239 -1.17 6.63 -2.96
C LYS A 239 -2.54 5.96 -2.88
N SER A 240 -3.60 6.61 -3.35
CA SER A 240 -4.94 6.01 -3.41
C SER A 240 -4.97 4.74 -4.28
N VAL A 241 -4.29 4.74 -5.43
CA VAL A 241 -4.20 3.57 -6.32
C VAL A 241 -3.47 2.42 -5.62
N VAL A 242 -2.35 2.69 -4.94
CA VAL A 242 -1.61 1.66 -4.18
C VAL A 242 -2.47 1.09 -3.04
N LEU A 243 -3.16 1.94 -2.28
CA LEU A 243 -4.05 1.50 -1.20
C LEU A 243 -5.17 0.61 -1.73
N THR A 244 -5.82 1.02 -2.81
CA THR A 244 -6.86 0.24 -3.48
C THR A 244 -6.32 -1.12 -3.94
N TYR A 245 -5.13 -1.12 -4.57
CA TYR A 245 -4.52 -2.35 -5.05
C TYR A 245 -4.29 -3.33 -3.88
N LEU A 246 -3.76 -2.84 -2.75
CA LEU A 246 -3.54 -3.65 -1.56
C LEU A 246 -4.84 -4.23 -1.00
N ALA A 247 -5.90 -3.43 -0.90
CA ALA A 247 -7.19 -3.89 -0.42
C ALA A 247 -7.78 -5.00 -1.30
N GLY A 248 -7.72 -4.83 -2.63
CA GLY A 248 -8.23 -5.83 -3.59
C GLY A 248 -7.35 -7.08 -3.77
N HIS A 249 -6.13 -7.09 -3.20
CA HIS A 249 -5.17 -8.20 -3.32
C HIS A 249 -4.70 -8.70 -1.95
N GLN A 250 -5.51 -8.55 -0.90
CA GLN A 250 -5.13 -8.87 0.49
C GLN A 250 -4.52 -10.27 0.63
N SER A 251 -5.09 -11.29 -0.04
CA SER A 251 -4.56 -12.66 0.01
C SER A 251 -3.17 -12.85 -0.64
N ASP A 252 -2.85 -12.07 -1.68
CA ASP A 252 -1.53 -12.09 -2.30
C ASP A 252 -0.52 -11.33 -1.43
N ILE A 253 -0.95 -10.26 -0.78
CA ILE A 253 -0.14 -9.51 0.19
C ILE A 253 0.16 -10.37 1.42
N ASP A 254 -0.82 -11.09 1.95
CA ASP A 254 -0.62 -12.00 3.08
C ASP A 254 0.37 -13.11 2.69
N ARG A 255 0.28 -13.67 1.49
CA ARG A 255 1.28 -14.63 0.95
C ARG A 255 2.66 -14.01 0.77
N ILE A 256 2.74 -12.78 0.28
CA ILE A 256 4.01 -12.05 0.16
C ILE A 256 4.64 -11.81 1.53
N LEU A 257 3.82 -11.45 2.53
CA LEU A 257 4.25 -11.24 3.91
C LEU A 257 4.65 -12.56 4.58
N GLU A 258 3.91 -13.64 4.38
CA GLU A 258 4.25 -14.99 4.85
C GLU A 258 5.57 -15.45 4.23
N LYS A 259 5.76 -15.28 2.91
CA LYS A 259 7.04 -15.60 2.26
C LYS A 259 8.18 -14.74 2.78
N ALA A 260 7.96 -13.44 2.98
CA ALA A 260 8.96 -12.53 3.54
C ALA A 260 9.33 -12.88 4.99
N THR A 261 8.42 -13.52 5.74
CA THR A 261 8.64 -13.96 7.12
C THR A 261 9.13 -15.40 7.25
N GLN A 262 8.81 -16.29 6.31
CA GLN A 262 9.20 -17.71 6.29
C GLN A 262 10.60 -17.98 5.72
N VAL A 263 11.35 -16.96 5.28
CA VAL A 263 12.71 -17.18 4.78
C VAL A 263 13.62 -17.69 5.92
N SER A 264 14.23 -18.85 5.69
CA SER A 264 15.07 -19.67 6.60
C SER A 264 16.08 -18.89 7.46
N SER A 265 16.40 -19.44 8.63
CA SER A 265 17.15 -18.77 9.72
C SER A 265 18.67 -18.89 9.66
N GLU A 266 19.26 -19.13 8.50
CA GLU A 266 20.70 -19.41 8.38
C GLU A 266 21.48 -18.17 7.88
N PRO A 267 22.64 -17.87 8.49
CA PRO A 267 23.50 -16.76 8.06
C PRO A 267 24.15 -17.04 6.69
N PRO A 268 24.56 -16.00 5.94
CA PRO A 268 25.22 -16.16 4.64
C PRO A 268 26.55 -16.94 4.76
N GLU A 269 26.78 -17.90 3.85
CA GLU A 269 27.91 -18.85 3.90
C GLU A 269 29.29 -18.21 3.70
N ILE A 270 29.38 -17.05 3.04
CA ILE A 270 30.65 -16.32 2.79
C ILE A 270 30.39 -14.81 2.90
N ILE A 271 31.08 -14.14 3.83
CA ILE A 271 30.97 -12.70 4.07
C ILE A 271 32.29 -12.02 3.69
N ASP A 272 32.24 -11.08 2.73
CA ASP A 272 33.35 -10.17 2.43
C ASP A 272 33.29 -8.96 3.36
N TRP A 273 33.94 -9.07 4.52
CA TRP A 273 33.92 -8.06 5.59
C TRP A 273 34.43 -6.68 5.17
N LEU A 274 35.28 -6.60 4.14
CA LEU A 274 35.80 -5.32 3.61
C LEU A 274 34.71 -4.54 2.84
N ALA A 275 33.69 -5.23 2.33
CA ALA A 275 32.61 -4.65 1.53
C ALA A 275 31.25 -4.57 2.28
N VAL A 276 31.23 -4.92 3.58
CA VAL A 276 30.01 -4.88 4.41
C VAL A 276 29.61 -3.45 4.75
N LEU A 277 30.58 -2.54 4.93
CA LEU A 277 30.29 -1.15 5.27
C LEU A 277 29.75 -0.40 4.03
N ASP A 278 28.49 0.01 4.09
CA ASP A 278 27.87 0.90 3.12
C ASP A 278 28.11 2.35 3.56
N ALA A 279 28.98 3.05 2.83
CA ALA A 279 29.33 4.44 3.11
C ALA A 279 28.19 5.43 2.78
N GLU A 280 27.18 5.02 2.01
CA GLU A 280 26.04 5.86 1.66
C GLU A 280 24.92 5.78 2.70
N ILE A 281 24.98 6.69 3.68
CA ILE A 281 23.94 6.87 4.68
C ILE A 281 22.62 7.29 4.00
N PRO A 282 21.46 6.73 4.40
CA PRO A 282 20.16 7.20 3.93
C PRO A 282 19.99 8.71 4.14
N GLU A 283 19.64 9.45 3.10
CA GLU A 283 19.24 10.86 3.24
C GLU A 283 18.09 10.99 4.26
N ARG A 284 18.18 11.97 5.16
CA ARG A 284 17.13 12.25 6.14
C ARG A 284 15.84 12.62 5.40
N ILE A 285 14.87 11.70 5.38
CA ILE A 285 13.59 11.90 4.69
C ILE A 285 12.74 12.86 5.52
N VAL A 286 12.62 14.13 5.11
CA VAL A 286 12.04 15.23 5.93
C VAL A 286 10.52 15.13 6.14
N SER A 287 9.79 14.24 5.47
CA SER A 287 8.32 14.22 5.57
C SER A 287 7.72 12.82 5.60
N ILE A 288 7.50 12.31 6.80
CA ILE A 288 6.39 11.38 7.06
C ILE A 288 5.33 12.22 7.77
N GLN A 289 4.54 12.98 7.02
CA GLN A 289 3.29 13.49 7.58
C GLN A 289 2.27 12.37 7.50
N GLU A 290 1.87 11.82 8.64
CA GLU A 290 0.70 10.94 8.67
C GLU A 290 -0.52 11.75 8.17
N PRO A 291 -1.22 11.31 7.12
CA PRO A 291 -2.57 11.80 6.89
C PRO A 291 -3.45 11.34 8.04
N HIS A 292 -4.36 12.21 8.49
CA HIS A 292 -5.41 11.86 9.44
C HIS A 292 -6.10 10.57 9.02
N ARG A 293 -5.91 9.50 9.80
CA ARG A 293 -6.52 8.18 9.57
C ARG A 293 -8.04 8.34 9.56
N ARG A 294 -8.67 8.26 8.39
CA ARG A 294 -10.04 7.72 8.30
C ARG A 294 -9.87 6.21 8.37
N TYR A 295 -10.43 5.64 9.43
CA TYR A 295 -10.29 4.26 9.88
C TYR A 295 -10.29 3.23 8.74
N LEU A 296 -9.12 2.93 8.18
CA LEU A 296 -8.85 1.68 7.51
C LEU A 296 -8.53 0.68 8.62
N ALA A 297 -9.44 -0.27 8.83
CA ALA A 297 -9.25 -1.39 9.74
C ALA A 297 -8.28 -2.39 9.11
N SER A 298 -7.00 -2.02 9.07
CA SER A 298 -5.91 -2.99 9.08
C SER A 298 -4.88 -2.41 10.03
N ARG A 299 -4.90 -2.90 11.27
CA ARG A 299 -3.81 -2.69 12.21
C ARG A 299 -2.74 -3.69 11.82
N PRO A 300 -1.57 -3.30 11.26
CA PRO A 300 -0.46 -4.22 11.24
C PRO A 300 -0.12 -4.48 12.71
N ASN A 301 -0.22 -5.73 13.16
CA ASN A 301 0.08 -6.12 14.53
C ASN A 301 1.62 -6.09 14.71
N PHE A 302 2.19 -4.89 14.86
CA PHE A 302 3.62 -4.64 14.94
C PHE A 302 4.27 -5.27 16.18
N ALA A 303 3.54 -5.32 17.30
CA ALA A 303 4.00 -5.93 18.55
C ALA A 303 4.19 -7.46 18.44
N GLU A 304 3.38 -8.14 17.62
CA GLU A 304 3.53 -9.57 17.32
C GLU A 304 4.76 -9.82 16.42
N ARG A 305 5.06 -8.89 15.50
CA ARG A 305 6.23 -8.97 14.58
C ARG A 305 7.57 -8.75 15.29
N GLU A 306 7.63 -7.91 16.33
CA GLU A 306 8.83 -7.77 17.17
C GLU A 306 9.15 -9.06 17.94
N ARG A 307 8.14 -9.80 18.42
CA ARG A 307 8.35 -11.10 19.10
C ARG A 307 8.95 -12.17 18.18
N VAL A 308 8.60 -12.17 16.90
CA VAL A 308 9.11 -13.13 15.90
C VAL A 308 10.57 -12.83 15.52
N ASN A 309 11.07 -11.61 15.74
CA ASN A 309 12.40 -11.18 15.29
C ASN A 309 13.51 -11.21 16.35
N ARG A 310 13.28 -11.75 17.56
CA ARG A 310 14.33 -11.82 18.60
C ARG A 310 15.59 -12.56 18.10
N LYS A 311 15.40 -13.69 17.41
CA LYS A 311 16.51 -14.45 16.80
C LYS A 311 17.26 -13.66 15.72
N LEU A 312 16.57 -12.82 14.96
CA LEU A 312 17.18 -11.96 13.93
C LEU A 312 17.99 -10.82 14.58
N GLY A 313 17.50 -10.26 15.69
CA GLY A 313 18.23 -9.30 16.51
C GLY A 313 19.55 -9.89 16.99
N GLU A 314 19.47 -11.03 17.67
CA GLU A 314 20.66 -11.72 18.22
C GLU A 314 21.69 -12.08 17.13
N GLN A 315 21.25 -12.54 15.95
CA GLN A 315 22.15 -12.82 14.83
C GLN A 315 22.84 -11.56 14.29
N GLY A 316 22.12 -10.43 14.28
CA GLY A 316 22.67 -9.15 13.89
C GLY A 316 23.67 -8.59 14.90
N GLU A 317 23.39 -8.71 16.19
CA GLU A 317 24.31 -8.32 17.27
C GLU A 317 25.61 -9.12 17.19
N ALA A 318 25.53 -10.45 17.01
CA ALA A 318 26.70 -11.30 16.78
C ALA A 318 27.50 -10.87 15.54
N PHE A 319 26.81 -10.50 14.45
CA PHE A 319 27.45 -10.03 13.22
C PHE A 319 28.20 -8.71 13.42
N VAL A 320 27.63 -7.77 14.19
CA VAL A 320 28.28 -6.49 14.50
C VAL A 320 29.50 -6.68 15.41
N ILE A 321 29.45 -7.60 16.38
CA ILE A 321 30.61 -7.92 17.22
C ILE A 321 31.78 -8.42 16.37
N GLU A 322 31.53 -9.36 15.46
CA GLU A 322 32.57 -9.90 14.59
C GLU A 322 33.12 -8.82 13.64
N PHE A 323 32.24 -7.96 13.11
CA PHE A 323 32.64 -6.80 12.32
C PHE A 323 33.57 -5.87 13.11
N GLU A 324 33.22 -5.52 14.35
CA GLU A 324 34.01 -4.62 15.20
C GLU A 324 35.36 -5.21 15.59
N ARG A 325 35.41 -6.50 15.94
CA ARG A 325 36.68 -7.19 16.21
C ARG A 325 37.61 -7.14 15.01
N ARG A 326 37.09 -7.43 13.81
CA ARG A 326 37.86 -7.35 12.57
C ARG A 326 38.32 -5.94 12.26
N ARG A 327 37.45 -4.94 12.45
CA ARG A 327 37.78 -3.51 12.29
C ARG A 327 38.96 -3.12 13.17
N LEU A 328 38.92 -3.45 14.46
CA LEU A 328 39.99 -3.14 15.43
C LEU A 328 41.30 -3.90 15.12
N ILE A 329 41.21 -5.19 14.78
CA ILE A 329 42.40 -5.99 14.38
C ILE A 329 43.06 -5.41 13.12
N ALA A 330 42.26 -4.99 12.13
CA ALA A 330 42.77 -4.38 10.90
C ALA A 330 43.47 -3.03 11.15
N LEU A 331 43.16 -2.37 12.26
CA LEU A 331 43.79 -1.14 12.74
C LEU A 331 44.87 -1.40 13.79
N GLU A 332 45.38 -2.63 13.86
CA GLU A 332 46.46 -3.07 14.76
C GLU A 332 46.12 -2.97 16.26
N ARG A 333 44.84 -2.85 16.62
CA ARG A 333 44.33 -2.81 18.01
C ARG A 333 43.72 -4.15 18.43
N ALA A 334 44.50 -5.22 18.32
CA ALA A 334 44.06 -6.57 18.72
C ALA A 334 43.77 -6.69 20.23
N ASP A 335 44.39 -5.82 21.04
CA ASP A 335 44.11 -5.62 22.46
C ASP A 335 42.65 -5.21 22.68
N LEU A 336 42.17 -4.17 21.98
CA LEU A 336 40.79 -3.71 22.09
C LEU A 336 39.78 -4.67 21.47
N ALA A 337 40.16 -5.37 20.39
CA ALA A 337 39.31 -6.38 19.77
C ALA A 337 38.94 -7.50 20.76
N ALA A 338 39.86 -7.87 21.66
CA ALA A 338 39.60 -8.87 22.70
C ALA A 338 38.61 -8.38 23.77
N GLU A 339 38.48 -7.07 23.95
CA GLU A 339 37.60 -6.44 24.94
C GLU A 339 36.20 -6.09 24.40
N VAL A 340 35.93 -6.31 23.10
CA VAL A 340 34.60 -6.12 22.50
C VAL A 340 33.59 -7.07 23.17
N MET A 341 32.52 -6.49 23.71
CA MET A 341 31.57 -7.18 24.59
C MET A 341 30.13 -7.12 24.05
N TRP A 342 29.40 -8.23 24.23
CA TRP A 342 27.97 -8.33 23.95
C TRP A 342 27.15 -7.94 25.19
N THR A 343 26.94 -6.65 25.38
CA THR A 343 26.35 -6.11 26.62
C THR A 343 24.90 -6.52 26.83
N SER A 344 24.05 -6.53 25.80
CA SER A 344 22.64 -6.96 25.91
C SER A 344 22.52 -8.41 26.42
N LYS A 345 23.45 -9.29 26.01
CA LYS A 345 23.47 -10.71 26.39
C LYS A 345 24.12 -10.98 27.75
N GLU A 346 25.16 -10.24 28.10
CA GLU A 346 25.95 -10.46 29.33
C GLU A 346 25.39 -9.71 30.54
N GLU A 347 24.87 -8.50 30.33
CA GLU A 347 24.41 -7.60 31.41
C GLU A 347 22.91 -7.26 31.35
N GLY A 348 22.23 -7.61 30.24
CA GLY A 348 20.80 -7.45 30.02
C GLY A 348 20.39 -6.19 29.23
N ASP A 349 19.17 -6.21 28.67
CA ASP A 349 18.59 -5.23 27.73
C ASP A 349 18.31 -3.81 28.32
N GLY A 350 18.87 -3.47 29.49
CA GLY A 350 18.56 -2.25 30.25
C GLY A 350 19.56 -1.10 30.11
N ARG A 351 20.68 -1.30 29.42
CA ARG A 351 21.79 -0.32 29.35
C ARG A 351 21.60 0.77 28.30
N GLY A 352 20.73 0.54 27.31
CA GLY A 352 20.46 1.47 26.21
C GLY A 352 21.40 1.33 25.01
N TYR A 353 22.14 0.23 24.92
CA TYR A 353 22.98 -0.19 23.80
C TYR A 353 23.18 -1.73 23.83
N ASP A 354 23.59 -2.33 22.71
CA ASP A 354 23.76 -3.78 22.56
C ASP A 354 25.22 -4.25 22.66
N VAL A 355 26.14 -3.48 22.06
CA VAL A 355 27.56 -3.84 21.91
C VAL A 355 28.45 -2.73 22.44
N ARG A 356 29.45 -3.09 23.25
CA ARG A 356 30.54 -2.19 23.67
C ARG A 356 31.78 -2.49 22.82
N SER A 357 32.22 -1.48 22.09
CA SER A 357 33.45 -1.46 21.29
C SER A 357 34.29 -0.24 21.66
N PHE A 358 35.25 0.15 20.82
CA PHE A 358 36.20 1.22 21.10
C PHE A 358 36.51 2.09 19.88
N ASP A 359 36.89 3.32 20.15
CA ASP A 359 37.58 4.18 19.20
C ASP A 359 39.08 3.78 19.16
N PRO A 360 39.62 3.41 17.98
CA PRO A 360 40.99 2.90 17.87
C PRO A 360 42.07 3.97 18.14
N ASP A 361 41.74 5.25 17.92
CA ASP A 361 42.67 6.38 18.03
C ASP A 361 42.63 6.99 19.45
N LEU A 362 41.43 7.13 20.01
CA LEU A 362 41.20 7.78 21.31
C LEU A 362 41.18 6.80 22.49
N ASP A 363 41.15 5.49 22.22
CA ASP A 363 41.03 4.43 23.24
C ASP A 363 39.77 4.57 24.12
N SER A 364 38.77 5.30 23.61
CA SER A 364 37.54 5.60 24.33
C SER A 364 36.45 4.60 23.96
N GLU A 365 35.53 4.34 24.89
CA GLU A 365 34.43 3.41 24.65
C GLU A 365 33.51 3.91 23.54
N LEU A 366 33.06 2.97 22.70
CA LEU A 366 32.06 3.15 21.66
C LEU A 366 30.87 2.24 21.97
N PHE A 367 29.74 2.82 22.33
CA PHE A 367 28.47 2.15 22.59
C PHE A 367 27.67 2.03 21.29
N ILE A 368 27.34 0.81 20.92
CA ILE A 368 26.70 0.48 19.66
C ILE A 368 25.32 -0.13 19.90
N GLU A 369 24.31 0.47 19.29
CA GLU A 369 22.96 -0.09 19.20
C GLU A 369 22.78 -0.75 17.83
N VAL A 370 22.26 -1.98 17.80
CA VAL A 370 22.17 -2.79 16.58
C VAL A 370 20.72 -2.97 16.18
N LYS A 371 20.38 -2.52 14.97
CA LYS A 371 19.04 -2.73 14.39
C LYS A 371 19.15 -3.56 13.13
N THR A 372 18.62 -4.78 13.17
CA THR A 372 18.73 -5.73 12.05
C THR A 372 17.45 -5.84 11.24
N THR A 373 17.57 -6.01 9.92
CA THR A 373 16.45 -6.31 9.03
C THR A 373 16.90 -7.16 7.83
N ASN A 374 16.00 -8.02 7.34
CA ASN A 374 16.18 -8.71 6.06
C ASN A 374 15.78 -7.83 4.85
N ASN A 375 15.15 -6.68 5.11
CA ASN A 375 14.68 -5.76 4.08
C ASN A 375 15.75 -4.70 3.76
N GLY A 376 15.42 -3.80 2.83
CA GLY A 376 16.33 -2.75 2.39
C GLY A 376 16.61 -1.67 3.45
N LYS A 377 17.66 -0.87 3.20
CA LYS A 377 18.23 0.11 4.14
C LYS A 377 17.27 1.18 4.67
N TYR A 378 16.14 1.43 4.02
CA TYR A 378 15.15 2.44 4.42
C TYR A 378 14.04 1.90 5.35
N GLN A 379 14.00 0.59 5.60
CA GLN A 379 12.95 -0.03 6.42
C GLN A 379 12.91 0.61 7.83
N PRO A 380 11.74 1.13 8.27
CA PRO A 380 11.57 1.65 9.61
C PRO A 380 11.97 0.63 10.68
N PHE A 381 12.47 1.14 11.80
CA PHE A 381 12.87 0.35 12.96
C PHE A 381 12.43 1.06 14.22
N PHE A 382 12.28 0.29 15.30
CA PHE A 382 11.93 0.82 16.60
C PHE A 382 13.19 1.12 17.40
N ILE A 383 13.12 2.19 18.19
CA ILE A 383 14.10 2.55 19.19
C ILE A 383 13.36 2.75 20.52
N SER A 384 13.87 2.18 21.60
CA SER A 384 13.26 2.35 22.91
C SER A 384 13.52 3.74 23.47
N ALA A 385 12.70 4.17 24.44
CA ALA A 385 12.92 5.44 25.13
C ALA A 385 14.28 5.49 25.85
N ASN A 386 14.75 4.33 26.33
CA ASN A 386 16.03 4.18 27.02
C ASN A 386 17.21 4.35 26.04
N GLU A 387 17.18 3.63 24.91
CA GLU A 387 18.17 3.77 23.82
C GLU A 387 18.25 5.21 23.33
N LEU A 388 17.10 5.85 23.11
CA LEU A 388 17.06 7.24 22.66
C LEU A 388 17.68 8.19 23.70
N ALA A 389 17.36 8.03 24.98
CA ALA A 389 17.92 8.84 26.05
C ALA A 389 19.44 8.63 26.17
N PHE A 390 19.91 7.39 26.15
CA PHE A 390 21.32 7.04 26.22
C PHE A 390 22.11 7.61 25.03
N SER A 391 21.56 7.53 23.81
CA SER A 391 22.19 8.11 22.62
C SER A 391 22.39 9.63 22.70
N LYS A 392 21.55 10.33 23.47
CA LYS A 392 21.66 11.78 23.70
C LYS A 392 22.69 12.09 24.78
N GLU A 393 22.70 11.30 25.84
CA GLU A 393 23.64 11.47 26.96
C GLU A 393 25.08 11.18 26.53
N ARG A 394 25.30 10.09 25.77
CA ARG A 394 26.62 9.63 25.33
C ARG A 394 26.86 9.89 23.84
N ALA A 395 26.37 11.02 23.32
CA ALA A 395 26.35 11.31 21.88
C ALA A 395 27.73 11.31 21.20
N GLU A 396 28.83 11.52 21.91
CA GLU A 396 30.20 11.45 21.34
C GLU A 396 30.72 10.02 21.24
N GLN A 397 30.16 9.11 22.04
CA GLN A 397 30.60 7.73 22.22
C GLN A 397 29.54 6.73 21.75
N TYR A 398 28.51 7.17 21.03
CA TYR A 398 27.39 6.34 20.65
C TYR A 398 27.32 6.20 19.13
N SER A 399 26.90 5.04 18.63
CA SER A 399 26.59 4.86 17.20
C SER A 399 25.48 3.84 16.99
N LEU A 400 24.55 4.14 16.09
CA LEU A 400 23.54 3.17 15.66
C LEU A 400 24.03 2.42 14.43
N TYR A 401 24.11 1.09 14.52
CA TYR A 401 24.49 0.22 13.41
C TYR A 401 23.22 -0.41 12.83
N ARG A 402 22.91 -0.08 11.58
CA ARG A 402 21.80 -0.70 10.86
C ARG A 402 22.33 -1.82 9.99
N VAL A 403 22.00 -3.06 10.35
CA VAL A 403 22.28 -4.24 9.55
C VAL A 403 21.08 -4.50 8.63
N PHE A 404 21.29 -4.49 7.32
CA PHE A 404 20.22 -4.64 6.32
C PHE A 404 20.60 -5.63 5.23
N ASP A 405 19.59 -6.09 4.46
CA ASP A 405 19.72 -7.21 3.50
C ASP A 405 20.42 -8.44 4.10
N PHE A 406 20.28 -8.66 5.42
CA PHE A 406 21.14 -9.53 6.23
C PHE A 406 21.36 -10.94 5.66
N LYS A 407 20.32 -11.54 5.08
CA LYS A 407 20.41 -12.89 4.49
C LYS A 407 20.94 -12.93 3.05
N LYS A 408 20.70 -11.89 2.24
CA LYS A 408 21.11 -11.86 0.81
C LYS A 408 22.55 -11.39 0.67
N LYS A 409 22.83 -10.22 1.25
CA LYS A 409 24.13 -9.55 1.21
C LYS A 409 24.18 -8.59 2.39
N ALA A 410 24.52 -9.13 3.57
CA ALA A 410 24.57 -8.36 4.80
C ALA A 410 25.44 -7.11 4.62
N ARG A 411 24.83 -5.95 4.87
CA ARG A 411 25.49 -4.65 4.83
C ARG A 411 25.18 -3.86 6.09
N ILE A 412 26.12 -3.01 6.48
CA ILE A 412 26.02 -2.15 7.66
C ILE A 412 26.15 -0.70 7.19
N PHE A 413 25.28 0.18 7.67
CA PHE A 413 25.61 1.60 7.75
C PHE A 413 25.60 2.05 9.21
N GLN A 414 26.38 3.10 9.50
CA GLN A 414 26.60 3.61 10.85
C GLN A 414 26.07 5.04 10.96
N LEU A 415 25.36 5.34 12.04
CA LEU A 415 24.88 6.69 12.37
C LEU A 415 25.55 7.14 13.68
N PRO A 416 26.65 7.92 13.60
CA PRO A 416 27.38 8.33 14.80
C PRO A 416 26.62 9.40 15.60
N GLY A 417 26.60 9.21 16.90
CA GLY A 417 26.01 10.08 17.91
C GLY A 417 24.49 9.99 18.05
N ALA A 418 23.90 11.06 18.59
CA ALA A 418 22.49 11.09 18.95
C ALA A 418 21.58 10.75 17.76
N VAL A 419 20.71 9.75 17.96
CA VAL A 419 19.93 9.14 16.88
C VAL A 419 18.99 10.15 16.20
N ASP A 420 18.46 11.11 16.95
CA ASP A 420 17.54 12.15 16.45
C ASP A 420 18.19 13.19 15.52
N LYS A 421 19.53 13.19 15.40
CA LYS A 421 20.22 13.96 14.35
C LYS A 421 20.03 13.35 12.97
N HIS A 422 19.86 12.03 12.90
CA HIS A 422 19.88 11.25 11.65
C HIS A 422 18.50 10.75 11.23
N VAL A 423 17.60 10.48 12.17
CA VAL A 423 16.28 9.90 11.89
C VAL A 423 15.14 10.79 12.39
N ASN A 424 13.94 10.56 11.84
CA ASN A 424 12.71 11.16 12.37
C ASN A 424 12.04 10.18 13.33
N LEU A 425 11.73 10.66 14.52
CA LEU A 425 11.10 9.87 15.58
C LEU A 425 9.61 10.17 15.62
N LEU A 426 8.79 9.13 15.53
CA LEU A 426 7.34 9.21 15.68
C LEU A 426 6.91 8.49 16.96
N PRO A 427 5.98 9.04 17.74
CA PRO A 427 5.44 8.35 18.92
C PRO A 427 4.71 7.08 18.49
N ASN A 428 5.11 5.93 19.05
CA ASN A 428 4.47 4.63 18.75
C ASN A 428 3.62 4.10 19.92
N SER A 429 4.15 4.18 21.15
CA SER A 429 3.53 3.61 22.35
C SER A 429 3.59 4.61 23.50
N TYR A 430 2.46 4.85 24.18
CA TYR A 430 2.42 5.68 25.38
C TYR A 430 2.39 4.80 26.62
N ARG A 431 3.29 5.06 27.58
CA ARG A 431 3.24 4.46 28.90
C ARG A 431 2.33 5.30 29.78
N ALA A 432 1.24 4.71 30.27
CA ALA A 432 0.38 5.35 31.28
C ALA A 432 0.75 4.84 32.67
N SER A 433 0.85 5.74 33.65
CA SER A 433 1.02 5.41 35.06
C SER A 433 0.13 6.30 35.92
N PHE A 434 -0.40 5.75 37.02
CA PHE A 434 -1.22 6.48 38.00
C PHE A 434 -0.40 7.12 39.13
N SER A 435 0.90 6.84 39.19
CA SER A 435 1.84 7.46 40.11
C SER A 435 2.24 8.84 39.59
N GLN A 436 2.00 9.88 40.40
CA GLN A 436 2.51 11.24 40.20
C GLN A 436 4.04 11.29 40.29
#